data_AF-A0A3D1RLZ6-F1
#
_entry.id   AF-A0A3D1RLZ6-F1
#
_cell.length_a   1.000
_cell.length_b   1.000
_cell.length_c   1.000
_cell.angle_alpha   90.00
_cell.angle_beta   90.00
_cell.angle_gamma   90.00
#
_symmetry.space_group_name_H-M   'P 1'
#
loop_
_entity.id
_entity.type
_entity.pdbx_description
1 polymer ?
#
loop_
_entity_poly.entity_id
_entity_poly.type
_entity_poly.pdbx_seq_one_letter_code
_entity_poly.pdbx_strand_id
1 'polypeptide(L)'
;TTTPWTLPANTGICVHPDFDYLLLQTGSEKYVIAKGLLESVAAELGWTDWKVLKEFKGKDIERAVCRHPFFERDSLVINGRHVTLEAGTGCVHTA
;
A
#
# COMPACT_ATOMS: atom_id res chain seq x y z
N THR A 1 -3.60 -0.15 -9.30
CA THR A 1 -4.40 0.69 -10.24
C THR A 1 -4.76 -0.16 -11.44
N THR A 2 -5.94 0.02 -12.02
CA THR A 2 -6.34 -0.62 -13.29
C THR A 2 -5.93 0.20 -14.52
N THR A 3 -5.45 1.43 -14.31
CA THR A 3 -5.02 2.36 -15.36
C THR A 3 -3.52 2.66 -15.23
N PRO A 4 -2.63 1.72 -15.64
CA PRO A 4 -1.19 1.83 -15.37
C PRO A 4 -0.53 3.07 -15.99
N TRP A 5 -1.09 3.62 -17.07
CA TRP A 5 -0.61 4.86 -17.71
C TRP A 5 -0.72 6.10 -16.81
N THR A 6 -1.44 6.02 -15.69
CA THR A 6 -1.54 7.12 -14.70
C THR A 6 -0.40 7.12 -13.68
N LEU A 7 0.36 6.02 -13.56
CA LEU A 7 1.45 5.91 -12.59
C LEU A 7 2.57 6.94 -12.77
N PRO A 8 2.97 7.37 -13.99
CA PRO A 8 3.92 8.48 -14.14
C PRO A 8 3.48 9.80 -13.48
N ALA A 9 2.17 10.03 -13.37
CA ALA A 9 1.62 11.23 -12.75
C ALA A 9 1.47 11.09 -11.23
N ASN A 10 1.82 9.94 -10.62
CA ASN A 10 1.65 9.71 -9.19
C ASN A 10 2.42 10.75 -8.33
N THR A 11 1.68 11.45 -7.48
CA THR A 11 2.17 12.46 -6.53
C THR A 11 2.02 12.04 -5.07
N GLY A 12 1.32 10.93 -4.78
CA GLY A 12 1.07 10.50 -3.41
C GLY A 12 0.39 9.14 -3.30
N ILE A 13 0.37 8.58 -2.09
CA ILE A 13 -0.27 7.29 -1.81
C ILE A 13 -1.29 7.49 -0.70
N CYS A 14 -2.56 7.25 -0.99
CA CYS A 14 -3.63 7.30 -0.02
C CYS A 14 -3.75 5.99 0.76
N VAL A 15 -3.89 6.11 2.08
CA VAL A 15 -4.24 5.02 3.00
C VAL A 15 -5.43 5.45 3.87
N HIS A 16 -6.27 4.50 4.29
CA HIS A 16 -7.39 4.83 5.18
C HIS A 16 -6.86 5.01 6.63
N PRO A 17 -7.17 6.11 7.33
CA PRO A 17 -6.59 6.39 8.64
C PRO A 17 -6.95 5.35 9.72
N ASP A 18 -8.16 4.79 9.63
CA ASP A 18 -8.72 3.89 10.66
C ASP A 18 -8.45 2.40 10.41
N PHE A 19 -8.00 2.03 9.20
CA PHE A 19 -7.72 0.63 8.87
C PHE A 19 -6.36 0.21 9.44
N ASP A 20 -6.26 -1.08 9.73
CA ASP A 20 -5.02 -1.73 10.13
C ASP A 20 -4.22 -2.13 8.88
N TYR A 21 -2.93 -1.83 8.91
CA TYR A 21 -1.96 -2.16 7.88
C TYR A 21 -0.87 -3.05 8.46
N LEU A 22 -0.34 -3.92 7.62
CA LEU A 22 0.70 -4.87 7.96
C LEU A 22 1.96 -4.54 7.17
N LEU A 23 3.08 -4.39 7.86
CA LEU A 23 4.40 -4.58 7.26
C LEU A 23 4.68 -6.09 7.32
N LEU A 24 4.74 -6.72 6.16
CA LEU A 24 4.98 -8.14 6.02
C LEU A 24 6.21 -8.40 5.15
N GLN A 25 6.85 -9.53 5.37
CA GLN A 25 7.96 -10.01 4.58
C GLN A 25 7.57 -11.30 3.88
N THR A 26 7.81 -11.38 2.58
CA THR A 26 7.70 -12.63 1.80
C THR A 26 8.92 -12.76 0.90
N GLY A 27 9.61 -13.91 1.01
CA GLY A 27 10.95 -14.05 0.46
C GLY A 27 11.93 -12.98 1.00
N SER A 28 12.58 -12.25 0.08
CA SER A 28 13.49 -11.15 0.39
C SER A 28 12.80 -9.78 0.51
N GLU A 29 11.56 -9.67 0.05
CA GLU A 29 10.86 -8.39 -0.10
C GLU A 29 9.96 -8.09 1.10
N LYS A 30 9.73 -6.80 1.33
CA LYS A 30 8.79 -6.32 2.36
C LYS A 30 7.69 -5.48 1.73
N TYR A 31 6.47 -5.71 2.18
CA TYR A 31 5.27 -5.05 1.65
C TYR A 31 4.46 -4.42 2.77
N VAL A 32 3.76 -3.34 2.42
CA VAL A 32 2.72 -2.72 3.25
C VAL A 32 1.38 -2.94 2.58
N ILE A 33 0.48 -3.66 3.26
CA ILE A 33 -0.85 -4.03 2.75
C ILE A 33 -1.87 -3.83 3.87
N ALA A 34 -3.08 -3.41 3.53
CA ALA A 34 -4.18 -3.37 4.50
C ALA A 34 -4.51 -4.79 4.98
N LYS A 35 -4.60 -4.98 6.30
CA LYS A 35 -4.80 -6.29 6.94
C LYS A 35 -5.99 -7.07 6.36
N GLY A 36 -7.10 -6.38 6.07
CA GLY A 36 -8.30 -6.99 5.50
C GLY A 36 -8.16 -7.48 4.05
N LEU A 37 -7.10 -7.08 3.33
CA LEU A 37 -6.84 -7.43 1.94
C LEU A 37 -5.69 -8.44 1.79
N LEU A 38 -5.03 -8.82 2.88
CA LEU A 38 -3.85 -9.70 2.85
C LEU A 38 -4.11 -11.02 2.12
N GLU A 39 -5.17 -11.74 2.48
CA GLU A 39 -5.48 -13.06 1.89
C GLU A 39 -5.74 -12.95 0.39
N SER A 40 -6.49 -11.91 -0.05
CA SER A 40 -6.76 -11.67 -1.47
C SER A 40 -5.48 -11.36 -2.25
N VAL A 41 -4.63 -10.49 -1.68
CA VAL A 41 -3.35 -10.10 -2.30
C VAL A 41 -2.39 -11.28 -2.36
N ALA A 42 -2.31 -12.08 -1.29
CA ALA A 42 -1.48 -13.26 -1.24
C ALA A 42 -1.90 -14.30 -2.29
N ALA A 43 -3.21 -14.54 -2.44
CA ALA A 43 -3.73 -15.44 -3.47
C ALA A 43 -3.42 -14.93 -4.89
N GLU A 44 -3.62 -13.64 -5.17
CA GLU A 44 -3.38 -13.04 -6.48
C GLU A 44 -1.88 -13.03 -6.87
N LEU A 45 -1.00 -12.77 -5.90
CA LEU A 45 0.45 -12.74 -6.11
C LEU A 45 1.11 -14.13 -5.95
N GLY A 46 0.34 -15.17 -5.64
CA GLY A 46 0.84 -16.52 -5.45
C GLY A 46 1.78 -16.67 -4.25
N TRP A 47 1.60 -15.86 -3.21
CA TRP A 47 2.39 -15.95 -1.99
C TRP A 47 1.95 -17.18 -1.19
N THR A 48 2.91 -18.05 -0.87
CA THR A 48 2.68 -19.29 -0.10
C THR A 48 3.12 -19.18 1.36
N ASP A 49 3.98 -18.21 1.66
CA ASP A 49 4.46 -17.92 3.01
C ASP A 49 4.76 -16.42 3.16
N TRP A 50 4.44 -15.87 4.33
CA TRP A 50 4.77 -14.51 4.71
C TRP A 50 4.88 -14.39 6.22
N LYS A 51 5.72 -13.46 6.66
CA LYS A 51 5.90 -13.12 8.06
C LYS A 51 5.42 -11.70 8.31
N VAL A 52 4.46 -11.54 9.23
CA VAL A 52 4.07 -10.21 9.73
C VAL A 52 5.19 -9.68 10.61
N LEU A 53 5.75 -8.53 10.25
CA LEU A 53 6.81 -7.84 10.99
C LEU A 53 6.25 -6.77 11.92
N LYS A 54 5.17 -6.09 11.50
CA LYS A 54 4.53 -5.03 12.27
C LYS A 54 3.08 -4.84 11.83
N GLU A 55 2.22 -4.48 12.78
CA GLU A 55 0.86 -4.00 12.55
C GLU A 55 0.76 -2.55 13.04
N PHE A 56 0.08 -1.69 12.29
CA PHE A 56 -0.09 -0.26 12.60
C PHE A 56 -1.35 0.30 11.93
N LYS A 57 -1.84 1.45 12.39
CA LYS A 57 -2.96 2.15 11.74
C LYS A 57 -2.48 2.96 10.54
N GLY A 58 -3.32 3.13 9.52
CA GLY A 58 -2.98 3.94 8.35
C GLY A 58 -2.55 5.37 8.73
N LYS A 59 -3.19 5.96 9.75
CA LYS A 59 -2.81 7.28 10.28
C LYS A 59 -1.38 7.35 10.82
N ASP A 60 -0.80 6.24 11.25
CA ASP A 60 0.53 6.19 11.88
C ASP A 60 1.65 6.36 10.84
N ILE A 61 1.34 6.21 9.55
CA ILE A 61 2.27 6.38 8.43
C ILE A 61 1.95 7.61 7.58
N GLU A 62 1.08 8.50 8.05
CA GLU A 62 0.82 9.77 7.36
C GLU A 62 2.13 10.56 7.20
N ARG A 63 2.31 11.15 6.01
CA ARG A 63 3.53 11.85 5.57
C ARG A 63 4.79 10.97 5.46
N ALA A 64 4.68 9.64 5.52
CA ALA A 64 5.79 8.79 5.14
C ALA A 64 6.24 9.10 3.71
N VAL A 65 7.55 9.15 3.51
CA VAL A 65 8.16 9.46 2.21
C VAL A 65 8.38 8.17 1.45
N CYS A 66 7.85 8.10 0.25
CA CYS A 66 8.01 6.97 -0.67
C CYS A 66 8.70 7.46 -1.95
N ARG A 67 9.71 6.72 -2.42
CA ARG A 67 10.33 7.01 -3.72
C ARG A 67 9.35 6.71 -4.84
N HIS A 68 9.20 7.62 -5.80
CA HIS A 68 8.42 7.36 -7.00
C HIS A 68 9.06 6.23 -7.83
N PRO A 69 8.28 5.28 -8.37
CA PRO A 69 8.85 4.09 -9.02
C PRO A 69 9.59 4.39 -10.33
N PHE A 70 9.28 5.49 -11.01
CA PHE A 70 9.83 5.81 -12.35
C PHE A 70 10.69 7.06 -12.44
N PHE A 71 10.61 7.96 -11.46
CA PHE A 71 11.23 9.28 -11.53
C PHE A 71 11.96 9.56 -10.23
N GLU A 72 12.99 10.40 -10.27
CA GLU A 72 13.70 10.86 -9.07
C GLU A 72 12.88 11.94 -8.35
N ARG A 73 11.76 11.51 -7.78
CA ARG A 73 10.81 12.34 -7.05
C ARG A 73 10.25 11.55 -5.88
N ASP A 74 9.91 12.25 -4.81
CA ASP A 74 9.21 11.67 -3.68
C ASP A 74 7.69 11.73 -3.85
N SER A 75 7.01 10.77 -3.24
CA SER A 75 5.56 10.72 -3.05
C SER A 75 5.30 10.63 -1.55
N LEU A 76 4.25 11.30 -1.09
CA LEU A 76 3.87 11.25 0.32
C LEU A 76 2.72 10.29 0.52
N VAL A 77 2.75 9.58 1.65
CA VAL A 77 1.57 8.91 2.16
C VAL A 77 0.63 9.96 2.75
N ILE A 78 -0.64 9.94 2.35
CA ILE A 78 -1.68 10.83 2.84
C ILE A 78 -2.89 10.01 3.30
N ASN A 79 -3.63 10.51 4.28
CA ASN A 79 -4.84 9.85 4.74
C ASN A 79 -6.01 10.13 3.78
N GLY A 80 -6.68 9.08 3.31
CA GLY A 80 -7.81 9.16 2.39
C GLY A 80 -8.94 8.21 2.81
N ARG A 81 -10.10 8.77 3.18
CA ARG A 81 -11.28 7.97 3.59
C ARG A 81 -12.02 7.28 2.43
N HIS A 82 -11.64 7.59 1.19
CA HIS A 82 -12.17 6.92 0.00
C HIS A 82 -11.52 5.55 -0.25
N VAL A 83 -10.43 5.23 0.46
CA VAL A 83 -9.77 3.92 0.38
C VAL A 83 -10.68 2.88 1.03
N THR A 84 -11.02 1.82 0.29
CA THR A 84 -11.89 0.72 0.77
C THR A 84 -11.09 -0.58 0.93
N LEU A 85 -11.72 -1.57 1.56
CA LEU A 85 -11.21 -2.95 1.67
C LEU A 85 -11.89 -3.90 0.67
N GLU A 86 -12.44 -3.36 -0.42
CA GLU A 86 -13.15 -4.17 -1.43
C GLU A 86 -12.21 -4.75 -2.49
N ALA A 87 -11.15 -4.01 -2.86
CA ALA A 87 -10.23 -4.42 -3.91
C ALA A 87 -8.84 -3.77 -3.77
N GLY A 88 -7.83 -4.44 -4.33
CA GLY A 88 -6.45 -3.99 -4.38
C GLY A 88 -5.69 -4.29 -3.08
N THR A 89 -4.78 -3.40 -2.70
CA THR A 89 -3.88 -3.58 -1.55
C THR A 89 -4.24 -2.71 -0.34
N GLY A 90 -5.21 -1.81 -0.50
CA GLY A 90 -5.51 -0.75 0.48
C GLY A 90 -4.54 0.43 0.44
N CYS A 91 -3.63 0.46 -0.54
CA CYS A 91 -2.75 1.60 -0.84
C CYS A 91 -3.11 2.14 -2.23
N VAL A 92 -3.62 3.36 -2.31
CA VAL A 92 -4.14 3.95 -3.55
C VAL A 92 -3.22 5.07 -4.03
N HIS A 93 -2.52 4.86 -5.15
CA HIS A 93 -1.74 5.93 -5.77
C HIS A 93 -2.66 7.10 -6.19
N THR A 94 -2.14 8.32 -6.13
CA THR A 94 -2.85 9.57 -6.44
C THR A 94 -2.09 10.30 -7.53
N ALA A 95 -2.70 10.44 -8.70
CA ALA A 95 -2.12 11.04 -9.89
C ALA A 95 -2.93 12.26 -10.34
#